data_AF-A0AAN2BLQ9-F1
#
_entry.id   AF-A0AAN2BLQ9-F1
#
_cell.length_a   1.000
_cell.length_b   1.000
_cell.length_c   1.000
_cell.angle_alpha   90.00
_cell.angle_beta   90.00
_cell.angle_gamma   90.00
#
_symmetry.space_group_name_H-M   'P 1'
#
loop_
_entity.id
_entity.type
_entity.pdbx_description
1 polymer ?
#
loop_
_entity_poly.entity_id
_entity_poly.type
_entity_poly.pdbx_seq_one_letter_code
_entity_poly.pdbx_strand_id
1 'polypeptide(L)'
;MKKSRFYGVTVRDGHGETTHVVAGQKKSLIQNSFENDKEKVTRVEFLGFKNVSVRPNESYDDAEFKAYNSDGTELATVDRNSLGFDTLSNLLDTDYRECICKIKSWHEE
;
A
#
# COMPACT_ATOMS: atom_id res chain seq x y z
N MET A 1 13.01 5.96 -7.90
CA MET A 1 12.20 5.70 -6.69
C MET A 1 11.30 6.89 -6.41
N LYS A 2 9.98 6.71 -6.48
CA LYS A 2 9.04 7.77 -6.08
C LYS A 2 8.74 7.65 -4.59
N LYS A 3 8.45 8.81 -3.98
CA LYS A 3 8.02 8.88 -2.59
C LYS A 3 6.50 9.03 -2.54
N SER A 4 5.85 8.29 -1.66
CA SER A 4 4.42 8.42 -1.40
C SER A 4 4.16 8.65 0.08
N ARG A 5 3.00 9.22 0.41
CA ARG A 5 2.58 9.46 1.80
C ARG A 5 2.03 8.17 2.37
N PHE A 6 2.47 7.83 3.58
CA PHE A 6 1.96 6.70 4.33
C PHE A 6 1.34 7.13 5.64
N TYR A 7 0.32 6.38 6.06
CA TYR A 7 -0.38 6.58 7.30
C TYR A 7 -0.47 5.28 8.07
N GLY A 8 -0.31 5.37 9.40
CA GLY A 8 -0.66 4.31 10.34
C GLY A 8 -2.09 4.55 10.79
N VAL A 9 -2.96 3.58 10.53
CA VAL A 9 -4.39 3.65 10.82
C VAL A 9 -4.70 2.62 11.88
N THR A 10 -4.98 3.07 13.09
CA THR A 10 -5.44 2.20 14.17
C THR A 10 -6.96 2.12 14.10
N VAL A 11 -7.46 0.90 13.95
CA VAL A 11 -8.86 0.54 13.91
C VAL A 11 -9.18 -0.25 15.17
N ARG A 12 -10.28 0.10 15.82
CA ARG A 12 -10.86 -0.66 16.91
C ARG A 12 -12.03 -1.46 16.40
N ASP A 13 -12.05 -2.74 16.73
CA ASP A 13 -13.16 -3.65 16.51
C ASP A 13 -13.64 -4.26 17.84
N GLY A 14 -14.56 -5.23 17.77
CA GLY A 14 -15.06 -5.96 18.95
C GLY A 14 -14.03 -6.86 19.64
N HIS A 15 -12.81 -6.97 19.10
CA HIS A 15 -11.75 -7.86 19.58
C HIS A 15 -10.49 -7.12 20.05
N GLY A 16 -10.31 -5.85 19.68
CA GLY A 16 -9.18 -5.03 20.13
C GLY A 16 -8.87 -3.86 19.20
N GLU A 17 -7.61 -3.42 19.22
CA GLU A 17 -7.10 -2.41 18.30
C GLU A 17 -6.02 -3.00 17.40
N THR A 18 -6.17 -2.80 16.09
CA THR A 18 -5.22 -3.23 15.07
C THR A 18 -4.72 -2.02 14.28
N THR A 19 -3.42 -1.98 13.96
CA THR A 19 -2.84 -0.89 13.17
C THR A 19 -2.47 -1.36 11.77
N HIS A 20 -2.98 -0.67 10.76
CA HIS A 20 -2.70 -0.90 9.35
C HIS A 20 -1.84 0.22 8.78
N VAL A 21 -0.85 -0.12 7.94
CA VAL A 21 -0.06 0.87 7.21
C VAL A 21 -0.61 0.97 5.79
N VAL A 22 -1.05 2.16 5.40
CA VAL A 22 -1.67 2.39 4.08
C VAL A 22 -1.01 3.55 3.33
N ALA A 23 -0.96 3.42 2.01
CA ALA A 23 -0.59 4.52 1.12
C ALA A 23 -1.82 5.40 0.87
N GLY A 24 -1.66 6.73 0.79
CA GLY A 24 -2.82 7.59 0.54
C GLY A 24 -2.53 9.03 0.14
N GLN A 25 -3.40 9.60 -0.69
CA GLN A 25 -3.29 11.00 -1.12
C GLN A 25 -3.76 12.00 -0.06
N LYS A 26 -4.83 11.69 0.68
CA LYS A 26 -5.46 12.56 1.69
C LYS A 26 -6.02 11.76 2.88
N LYS A 27 -5.76 12.23 4.10
CA LYS A 27 -6.23 11.65 5.37
C LYS A 27 -7.75 11.39 5.41
N SER A 28 -8.54 12.27 4.79
CA SER A 28 -10.01 12.18 4.78
C SER A 28 -10.56 10.96 4.05
N LEU A 29 -9.84 10.44 3.05
CA LEU A 29 -10.28 9.26 2.31
C LEU A 29 -10.03 7.97 3.10
N ILE A 30 -9.04 7.99 3.99
CA ILE A 30 -8.61 6.83 4.75
C ILE A 30 -9.68 6.41 5.75
N GLN A 31 -10.29 7.36 6.47
CA GLN A 31 -11.34 7.04 7.45
C GLN A 31 -12.52 6.31 6.81
N ASN A 32 -13.02 6.83 5.68
CA ASN A 32 -14.14 6.21 4.96
C ASN A 32 -13.85 4.80 4.44
N SER A 33 -12.58 4.46 4.24
CA SER A 33 -12.17 3.13 3.75
C SER A 33 -12.08 2.07 4.85
N PHE A 34 -11.96 2.47 6.12
CA PHE A 34 -11.83 1.56 7.26
C PHE A 34 -13.07 1.54 8.15
N GLU A 35 -13.85 2.62 8.19
CA GLU A 35 -15.03 2.68 9.05
C GLU A 35 -16.20 1.91 8.46
N ASN A 36 -16.76 1.01 9.25
CA ASN A 36 -18.03 0.34 8.97
C ASN A 36 -18.84 0.20 10.28
N ASP A 37 -19.86 -0.66 10.28
CA ASP A 37 -20.71 -0.87 11.47
C ASP A 37 -19.97 -1.58 12.61
N LYS A 38 -18.85 -2.26 12.32
CA LYS A 38 -18.05 -3.05 13.28
C LYS A 38 -16.68 -2.44 13.58
N GLU A 39 -16.11 -1.74 12.62
CA GLU A 39 -14.75 -1.18 12.69
C GLU A 39 -14.80 0.34 12.78
N LYS A 40 -14.10 0.90 13.75
CA LYS A 40 -13.98 2.37 13.95
C LYS A 40 -12.53 2.79 13.94
N VAL A 41 -12.22 3.83 13.18
CA VAL A 41 -10.87 4.38 13.15
C VAL A 41 -10.66 5.22 14.40
N THR A 42 -9.77 4.78 15.29
CA THR A 42 -9.46 5.49 16.54
C THR A 42 -8.29 6.45 16.39
N ARG A 43 -7.34 6.15 15.49
CA ARG A 43 -6.15 6.98 15.27
C ARG A 43 -5.69 6.89 13.82
N VAL A 44 -5.32 8.05 13.26
CA VAL A 44 -4.62 8.12 11.96
C VAL A 44 -3.40 8.99 12.13
N GLU A 45 -2.23 8.38 12.00
CA GLU A 45 -0.91 9.00 12.15
C GLU A 45 -0.20 9.10 10.81
N PHE A 46 0.38 10.26 10.52
CA PHE A 46 1.19 10.42 9.30
C PHE A 46 2.60 9.87 9.54
N LEU A 47 2.97 8.83 8.80
CA LEU A 47 4.28 8.17 8.93
C LEU A 47 5.38 8.84 8.11
N GLY A 48 5.05 9.89 7.37
CA GLY A 48 5.96 10.59 6.48
C GLY A 48 5.86 10.12 5.03
N PHE A 49 6.77 10.65 4.22
CA PHE A 49 6.97 10.20 2.84
C PHE A 49 7.92 9.01 2.82
N LYS A 50 7.49 7.90 2.23
CA LYS A 50 8.27 6.65 2.14
C LYS A 50 8.68 6.38 0.71
N ASN A 51 9.85 5.78 0.55
CA ASN A 51 10.30 5.31 -0.76
C ASN A 51 9.47 4.10 -1.14
N VAL A 52 8.97 4.08 -2.38
CA VAL A 52 8.19 2.97 -2.91
C VAL A 52 8.91 2.39 -4.13
N SER A 53 8.94 1.07 -4.19
CA SER A 53 9.38 0.31 -5.37
C SER A 53 8.30 -0.67 -5.81
N VAL A 54 8.23 -0.92 -7.10
CA VAL A 54 7.37 -1.94 -7.71
C VAL A 54 8.15 -3.23 -7.85
N ARG A 55 7.55 -4.37 -7.51
CA ARG A 55 8.14 -5.70 -7.66
C ARG A 55 7.08 -6.70 -8.14
N PRO A 56 7.50 -7.82 -8.78
CA PRO A 56 6.60 -8.93 -9.02
C PRO A 56 6.03 -9.46 -7.71
N ASN A 57 4.73 -9.70 -7.68
CA ASN A 57 4.11 -10.45 -6.61
C ASN A 57 4.32 -11.94 -6.91
N GLU A 58 4.90 -12.69 -5.99
CA GLU A 58 5.13 -14.13 -6.20
C GLU A 58 3.88 -14.97 -5.93
N SER A 59 2.93 -14.44 -5.16
CA SER A 59 1.68 -15.13 -4.80
C SER A 59 0.55 -14.91 -5.80
N TYR A 60 0.67 -13.88 -6.66
CA TYR A 60 -0.33 -13.50 -7.64
C TYR A 60 0.39 -13.08 -8.93
N ASP A 61 -0.16 -13.37 -10.11
CA ASP A 61 0.40 -12.93 -11.40
C ASP A 61 0.19 -11.40 -11.63
N ASP A 62 0.67 -10.58 -10.71
CA ASP A 62 0.49 -9.12 -10.63
C ASP A 62 1.73 -8.48 -9.98
N ALA A 63 1.80 -7.15 -9.95
CA ALA A 63 2.85 -6.42 -9.26
C ALA A 63 2.38 -5.98 -7.86
N GLU A 64 3.33 -5.92 -6.92
CA GLU A 64 3.15 -5.37 -5.58
C GLU A 64 4.07 -4.16 -5.37
N PHE A 65 3.69 -3.32 -4.41
CA PHE A 65 4.48 -2.17 -4.00
C PHE A 65 5.11 -2.40 -2.64
N LYS A 66 6.43 -2.25 -2.57
CA LYS A 66 7.20 -2.29 -1.32
C LYS A 66 7.53 -0.88 -0.86
N ALA A 67 7.12 -0.55 0.36
CA ALA A 67 7.39 0.73 1.00
C ALA A 67 8.55 0.59 2.00
N TYR A 68 9.47 1.55 1.99
CA TYR A 68 10.65 1.56 2.85
C TYR A 68 10.77 2.85 3.67
N ASN A 69 11.28 2.71 4.89
CA ASN A 69 11.76 3.82 5.70
C ASN A 69 12.98 4.49 5.05
N SER A 70 13.33 5.68 5.54
CA SER A 70 14.49 6.43 5.04
C SER A 70 15.81 5.71 5.24
N ASP A 71 15.87 4.79 6.22
CA ASP A 71 17.01 3.92 6.52
C ASP A 71 17.07 2.66 5.65
N GLY A 72 16.09 2.45 4.77
CA GLY A 72 16.00 1.27 3.90
C GLY A 72 15.24 0.08 4.50
N THR A 73 14.72 0.19 5.72
CA THR A 73 13.92 -0.88 6.35
C THR A 73 12.55 -1.00 5.66
N GLU A 74 12.14 -2.21 5.31
CA GLU A 74 10.79 -2.47 4.76
C GLU A 74 9.73 -2.12 5.82
N LEU A 75 8.77 -1.29 5.42
CA LEU A 75 7.70 -0.79 6.29
C LEU A 75 6.38 -1.51 6.01
N ALA A 76 6.06 -1.69 4.72
CA ALA A 76 4.78 -2.25 4.31
C ALA A 76 4.88 -2.82 2.90
N THR A 77 4.06 -3.84 2.66
CA THR A 77 3.73 -4.35 1.32
C THR A 77 2.32 -3.92 0.98
N VAL A 78 2.12 -3.39 -0.22
CA VAL A 78 0.82 -2.97 -0.73
C VAL A 78 0.56 -3.79 -1.99
N ASP A 79 -0.29 -4.80 -1.86
CA ASP A 79 -0.77 -5.64 -2.96
C ASP A 79 -2.09 -5.09 -3.55
N ARG A 80 -2.61 -5.74 -4.58
CA ARG A 80 -3.87 -5.37 -5.25
C ARG A 80 -5.10 -5.27 -4.35
N ASN A 81 -5.09 -5.93 -3.19
CA ASN A 81 -6.19 -5.92 -2.23
C ASN A 81 -5.98 -4.86 -1.13
N SER A 82 -4.79 -4.26 -1.08
CA SER A 82 -4.41 -3.30 -0.07
C SER A 82 -4.92 -1.90 -0.39
N LEU A 83 -5.38 -1.20 0.64
CA LEU A 83 -5.75 0.20 0.52
C LEU A 83 -4.56 1.05 0.07
N GLY A 84 -4.79 1.85 -0.97
CA GLY A 84 -3.76 2.69 -1.58
C GLY A 84 -3.05 2.06 -2.77
N PHE A 85 -3.37 0.81 -3.15
CA PHE A 85 -2.83 0.19 -4.36
C PHE A 85 -3.08 1.06 -5.60
N ASP A 86 -4.33 1.45 -5.87
CA ASP A 86 -4.67 2.30 -7.01
C ASP A 86 -3.95 3.66 -6.97
N THR A 87 -3.68 4.18 -5.77
CA THR A 87 -2.91 5.41 -5.63
C THR A 87 -1.46 5.21 -6.06
N LEU A 88 -0.86 4.09 -5.66
CA LEU A 88 0.53 3.76 -6.00
C LEU A 88 0.67 3.33 -7.46
N SER A 89 -0.26 2.56 -8.01
CA SER A 89 -0.26 2.16 -9.42
C SER A 89 -0.37 3.36 -10.35
N ASN A 90 -1.23 4.33 -10.03
CA ASN A 90 -1.29 5.59 -10.79
C ASN A 90 -0.02 6.45 -10.62
N LEU A 91 0.55 6.49 -9.40
CA LEU A 91 1.76 7.28 -9.14
C LEU A 91 2.99 6.70 -9.87
N LEU A 92 3.10 5.39 -9.92
CA LEU A 92 4.21 4.60 -10.47
C LEU A 92 3.79 3.88 -11.77
N ASP A 93 2.87 4.44 -12.55
CA ASP A 93 2.23 3.77 -13.70
C ASP A 93 3.25 3.16 -14.68
N THR A 94 4.32 3.89 -15.01
CA THR A 94 5.39 3.36 -15.88
C THR A 94 6.08 2.13 -15.26
N ASP A 95 6.56 2.25 -14.02
CA ASP A 95 7.25 1.16 -13.31
C ASP A 95 6.31 -0.05 -13.09
N TYR A 96 5.02 0.21 -12.81
CA TYR A 96 3.98 -0.80 -12.68
C TYR A 96 3.77 -1.57 -13.98
N ARG A 97 3.55 -0.87 -15.09
CA ARG A 97 3.36 -1.52 -16.41
C ARG A 97 4.57 -2.32 -16.84
N GLU A 98 5.78 -1.79 -16.64
CA GLU A 98 7.02 -2.52 -16.93
C GLU A 98 7.12 -3.81 -16.11
N CYS A 99 6.74 -3.77 -14.84
CA CYS A 99 6.70 -4.94 -13.98
C CYS A 99 5.69 -5.98 -14.48
N ILE A 100 4.47 -5.56 -14.83
CA ILE A 100 3.43 -6.46 -15.38
C ILE A 100 3.87 -7.10 -16.70
N CYS A 101 4.50 -6.34 -17.59
CA CYS A 101 5.02 -6.91 -18.84
C CYS A 101 6.09 -7.99 -18.59
N LYS A 102 6.98 -7.77 -17.61
CA LYS A 102 8.00 -8.77 -17.24
C LYS A 102 7.40 -10.04 -16.65
N ILE A 103 6.39 -9.91 -15.80
CA ILE A 103 5.68 -11.06 -15.23
C ILE A 103 5.07 -11.90 -16.36
N LYS A 104 4.36 -11.27 -17.30
CA LYS A 104 3.76 -11.97 -18.44
C LYS A 104 4.79 -12.71 -19.29
N SER A 105 5.95 -12.11 -19.54
CA SER A 105 7.01 -12.78 -20.31
C SER A 105 7.56 -14.03 -19.63
N TRP A 106 7.51 -14.15 -18.30
CA TRP A 106 7.95 -15.35 -17.58
C TRP A 106 7.00 -16.54 -17.74
N HIS A 107 5.75 -16.31 -18.15
CA HIS A 107 4.77 -17.38 -18.38
C HIS A 107 4.69 -17.81 -19.86
N GLU A 108 5.42 -17.15 -20.75
CA GLU A 108 5.49 -17.47 -22.19
C GLU A 108 6.74 -18.29 -22.58
N GLU A 109 7.62 -18.61 -21.61
CA GLU A 109 8.78 -19.52 -21.75
C GLU A 109 8.51 -20.90 -21.13
#